data_AF-A0A379B648-F1
#
_entry.id   AF-A0A379B648-F1
#
_cell.length_a   1.000
_cell.length_b   1.000
_cell.length_c   1.000
_cell.angle_alpha   90.00
_cell.angle_beta   90.00
_cell.angle_gamma   90.00
#
_symmetry.space_group_name_H-M   'P 1'
#
loop_
_entity.id
_entity.type
_entity.pdbx_description
1 polymer ?
#
loop_
_entity_poly.entity_id
_entity_poly.type
_entity_poly.pdbx_seq_one_letter_code
_entity_poly.pdbx_strand_id
1 'polypeptide(L)' 'MNCLKVTKLISDSQERQLSFAEKVGSRMHLIICPYCRNFKRNNEKVSKMMKKFAKG' A
#
# COMPACT_ATOMS: atom_id res chain seq x y z
N MET A 1 -10.52 8.85 6.53
CA MET A 1 -9.14 8.64 6.00
C MET A 1 -9.05 9.34 4.64
N ASN A 2 -8.04 10.18 4.42
CA ASN A 2 -7.81 10.83 3.12
C ASN A 2 -6.82 10.02 2.27
N CYS A 3 -6.74 10.33 0.98
CA CYS A 3 -5.85 9.65 0.05
C CYS A 3 -4.39 9.66 0.52
N LEU A 4 -3.91 10.80 1.05
CA LEU A 4 -2.52 10.95 1.52
C LEU A 4 -2.18 9.99 2.66
N LYS A 5 -3.08 9.82 3.64
CA LYS A 5 -2.87 8.87 4.75
C LYS A 5 -2.87 7.43 4.24
N VAL A 6 -3.71 7.11 3.27
CA VAL A 6 -3.83 5.75 2.72
C VAL A 6 -2.61 5.40 1.86
N THR A 7 -2.17 6.30 0.98
CA THR A 7 -0.94 6.10 0.18
C THR A 7 0.28 5.95 1.09
N LYS A 8 0.38 6.74 2.17
CA LYS A 8 1.42 6.56 3.18
C LYS A 8 1.37 5.17 3.83
N LEU A 9 0.21 4.72 4.28
CA LEU A 9 0.07 3.36 4.86
C LEU A 9 0.41 2.25 3.87
N ILE A 10 0.07 2.43 2.58
CA ILE A 10 0.45 1.48 1.53
C ILE A 10 1.98 1.41 1.39
N SER A 11 2.67 2.55 1.34
CA SER A 11 4.14 2.57 1.31
C SER A 11 4.75 1.95 2.57
N ASP A 12 4.29 2.37 3.76
CA ASP A 12 4.73 1.84 5.04
C ASP A 12 4.58 0.30 5.10
N SER A 13 3.52 -0.25 4.50
CA SER A 13 3.29 -1.70 4.50
C SER A 13 4.37 -2.53 3.78
N GLN A 14 5.21 -1.89 2.97
CA GLN A 14 6.35 -2.52 2.32
C GLN A 14 7.58 -2.64 3.24
N GLU A 15 7.68 -1.75 4.22
CA GLU A 15 8.83 -1.60 5.13
C GLU A 15 8.52 -2.13 6.54
N ARG A 16 7.28 -1.98 7.01
CA ARG A 16 6.81 -2.42 8.32
C ARG A 16 5.47 -3.15 8.24
N GLN A 17 5.18 -3.93 9.27
CA GLN A 17 3.84 -4.47 9.44
C GLN A 17 2.87 -3.37 9.93
N LEU A 18 1.74 -3.25 9.25
CA LEU A 18 0.65 -2.38 9.69
C LEU A 18 -0.15 -3.03 10.82
N SER A 19 -0.62 -2.21 11.77
CA SER A 19 -1.58 -2.62 12.79
C SER A 19 -2.92 -3.03 12.17
N PHE A 20 -3.73 -3.77 12.92
CA PHE A 20 -5.04 -4.22 12.45
C PHE A 20 -5.96 -3.04 12.09
N ALA A 21 -5.97 -1.98 12.91
CA ALA A 21 -6.73 -0.77 12.66
C ALA A 21 -6.31 -0.05 11.37
N GLU A 22 -4.99 0.05 11.10
CA GLU A 22 -4.46 0.64 9.87
C GLU A 22 -4.85 -0.18 8.63
N LYS A 23 -4.81 -1.51 8.72
CA LYS A 23 -5.24 -2.42 7.64
C LYS A 23 -6.73 -2.28 7.35
N VAL A 24 -7.58 -2.24 8.37
CA VAL A 24 -9.03 -2.10 8.19
C VAL A 24 -9.38 -0.72 7.61
N GLY A 25 -8.82 0.35 8.17
CA GLY A 25 -9.08 1.71 7.71
C GLY A 25 -8.64 1.93 6.25
N SER A 26 -7.45 1.46 5.88
CA SER A 26 -6.97 1.55 4.50
C SER A 26 -7.84 0.74 3.53
N ARG A 27 -8.24 -0.49 3.89
CA ARG A 27 -9.17 -1.31 3.08
C ARG A 27 -10.50 -0.62 2.83
N MET A 28 -11.11 -0.01 3.84
CA MET A 28 -12.38 0.72 3.66
C MET A 28 -12.24 1.85 2.64
N HIS A 29 -11.15 2.61 2.68
CA HIS A 29 -10.92 3.68 1.70
C HIS A 29 -10.65 3.13 0.28
N LEU A 30 -9.97 1.98 0.16
CA LEU A 30 -9.72 1.35 -1.14
C LEU A 30 -11.00 0.86 -1.83
N ILE A 31 -12.06 0.58 -1.09
CA ILE A 31 -13.37 0.21 -1.64
C ILE A 31 -13.95 1.39 -2.45
N ILE A 32 -13.89 2.61 -1.90
CA ILE A 32 -14.50 3.80 -2.48
C ILE A 32 -13.58 4.60 -3.41
N CYS A 33 -12.26 4.45 -3.30
CA CYS A 33 -11.28 5.26 -4.03
C CYS A 33 -10.48 4.40 -5.04
N PRO A 34 -10.79 4.49 -6.36
CA PRO A 34 -10.09 3.71 -7.37
C PRO A 34 -8.62 4.15 -7.53
N TYR A 35 -8.30 5.42 -7.31
CA TYR A 35 -6.93 5.93 -7.39
C TYR A 35 -6.01 5.31 -6.35
N CYS A 36 -6.45 5.25 -5.09
CA CYS A 36 -5.69 4.58 -4.03
C CYS A 36 -5.54 3.08 -4.30
N ARG A 37 -6.55 2.45 -4.92
CA ARG A 37 -6.48 1.04 -5.34
C ARG A 37 -5.43 0.82 -6.43
N ASN A 38 -5.36 1.71 -7.42
CA ASN A 38 -4.34 1.64 -8.46
C ASN A 38 -2.94 1.89 -7.88
N PHE A 39 -2.81 2.88 -6.99
CA PHE A 39 -1.57 3.15 -6.27
C PHE A 39 -1.07 1.93 -5.50
N LYS A 40 -1.95 1.25 -4.74
CA LYS A 40 -1.61 0.00 -4.04
C LYS A 40 -1.04 -1.06 -4.98
N ARG A 41 -1.72 -1.31 -6.11
CA ARG A 41 -1.26 -2.30 -7.11
C ARG A 41 0.10 -1.93 -7.70
N ASN A 42 0.32 -0.65 -8.01
CA ASN A 42 1.59 -0.19 -8.56
C ASN A 42 2.72 -0.28 -7.54
N ASN A 43 2.47 0.11 -6.29
CA ASN A 43 3.44 0.03 -5.22
C ASN A 43 3.85 -1.43 -4.94
N GLU A 44 2.90 -2.37 -4.91
CA GLU A 44 3.18 -3.81 -4.78
C GLU A 44 4.03 -4.36 -5.94
N LYS A 45 3.76 -3.92 -7.18
CA LYS A 45 4.57 -4.28 -8.35
C LYS A 45 6.01 -3.78 -8.22
N VAL A 46 6.18 -2.50 -7.90
CA VAL A 46 7.51 -1.88 -7.73
C VAL A 46 8.28 -2.58 -6.61
N SER A 47 7.67 -2.78 -5.45
CA SER A 47 8.28 -3.51 -4.33
C SER A 47 8.72 -4.93 -4.73
N LYS A 48 7.87 -5.66 -5.47
CA LYS A 48 8.22 -7.00 -5.98
C LYS A 48 9.40 -6.96 -6.96
N MET A 49 9.44 -5.99 -7.86
CA MET A 49 10.54 -5.81 -8.81
C MET A 49 11.86 -5.51 -8.08
N MET A 50 11.83 -4.60 -7.11
CA MET A 50 13.01 -4.25 -6.31
C MET A 50 13.52 -5.44 -5.49
N LYS A 51 12.63 -6.20 -4.85
CA LYS A 51 12.99 -7.43 -4.13
C LYS A 51 13.55 -8.52 -5.04
N LYS A 52 13.11 -8.56 -6.31
CA LYS A 52 13.66 -9.49 -7.31
C LYS A 52 15.06 -9.04 -7.75
N PHE A 53 15.23 -7.74 -7.99
CA PHE A 53 16.52 -7.15 -8.35
C PHE A 53 17.57 -7.37 -7.26
N ALA A 54 17.23 -7.15 -5.98
CA ALA A 54 18.15 -7.38 -4.87
C ALA A 54 18.55 -8.85 -4.64
N LYS A 55 17.91 -9.80 -5.32
CA LYS A 55 18.20 -11.24 -5.21
C LYS A 55 18.99 -11.79 -6.42
N GLY A 56 19.14 -11.00 -7.48
CA GLY A 56 19.95 -11.35 -8.67
C GLY A 56 21.30 -10.69 -8.60
#